data_AF-A0A2P5N9I1-F1
#
_entry.id   AF-A0A2P5N9I1-F1
#
_cell.length_a   1.000
_cell.length_b   1.000
_cell.length_c   1.000
_cell.angle_alpha   90.00
_cell.angle_beta   90.00
_cell.angle_gamma   90.00
#
_symmetry.space_group_name_H-M   'P 1'
#
loop_
_entity.id
_entity.type
_entity.pdbx_description
1 polymer ?
#
loop_
_entity_poly.entity_id
_entity_poly.type
_entity_poly.pdbx_seq_one_letter_code
_entity_poly.pdbx_strand_id
1 'polypeptide(L)'
;MNSKPSASDARIDWQDDGVACLVIEGEWLKHSRIERSERILTQLRDTPCSRLVVQTEGLTDWDSRLPSFLLHVIRECGKRDIPCDFQQIPAGAHDLLQLALAVPERAGARRSGKSPAFFHGFSRYVFGLVNDGRHLVVFIGELVLALATLLCGRARFRGVDLAIFIQDAGPGGFVIVSIISLLVGLILAFVGALQLAMFGAQIYIADLVALGTVREMGPLMTAIIMSGRTGAAYAAQLGTMTVNSEIDALRTMGISPMEFLVLPRTLALVLMMPLLTLYACLMGIVGGGLVSNLAFNITLIQYYNQIIKAVDLYDV
;
A
#
# COMPACT_ATOMS: atom_id res chain seq x y z
N MET A 1 57.39 -39.77 -3.63
CA MET A 1 56.54 -40.49 -4.61
C MET A 1 55.39 -39.56 -4.99
N ASN A 2 55.47 -38.96 -6.19
CA ASN A 2 54.43 -38.09 -6.74
C ASN A 2 53.31 -38.97 -7.32
N SER A 3 52.18 -39.10 -6.63
CA SER A 3 50.94 -39.55 -7.25
C SER A 3 50.28 -38.34 -7.91
N LYS A 4 50.05 -38.43 -9.23
CA LYS A 4 49.25 -37.47 -9.98
C LYS A 4 47.86 -37.33 -9.32
N PRO A 5 47.27 -36.13 -9.19
CA PRO A 5 45.88 -36.01 -8.74
C PRO A 5 44.98 -36.68 -9.80
N SER A 6 44.19 -37.67 -9.40
CA SER A 6 43.17 -38.26 -10.27
C SER A 6 42.11 -37.19 -10.55
N ALA A 7 42.09 -36.65 -11.76
CA ALA A 7 41.09 -35.68 -12.16
C ALA A 7 39.69 -36.28 -12.05
N SER A 8 38.75 -35.54 -11.46
CA SER A 8 37.31 -35.83 -11.55
C SER A 8 36.88 -35.66 -13.00
N ASP A 9 36.50 -36.76 -13.66
CA ASP A 9 36.12 -36.77 -15.06
C ASP A 9 34.68 -37.27 -15.21
N ALA A 10 33.98 -36.70 -16.17
CA ALA A 10 32.70 -37.20 -16.63
C ALA A 10 32.71 -37.17 -18.15
N ARG A 11 32.26 -38.27 -18.76
CA ARG A 11 32.14 -38.39 -20.21
C ARG A 11 30.74 -38.89 -20.58
N ILE A 12 30.27 -38.45 -21.75
CA ILE A 12 29.07 -39.02 -22.37
C ILE A 12 29.52 -39.89 -23.52
N ASP A 13 29.26 -41.19 -23.40
CA ASP A 13 29.43 -42.15 -24.48
C ASP A 13 28.06 -42.37 -25.14
N TRP A 14 27.97 -42.09 -26.43
CA TRP A 14 26.74 -42.26 -27.21
C TRP A 14 26.70 -43.66 -27.79
N GLN A 15 25.67 -44.44 -27.48
CA GLN A 15 25.44 -45.74 -28.09
C GLN A 15 24.52 -45.61 -29.31
N ASP A 16 24.69 -46.51 -30.28
CA ASP A 16 24.04 -46.47 -31.59
C ASP A 16 22.50 -46.49 -31.54
N ASP A 17 21.90 -46.90 -30.40
CA ASP A 17 20.45 -46.97 -30.18
C ASP A 17 19.82 -45.66 -29.63
N GLY A 18 20.55 -44.54 -29.64
CA GLY A 18 20.06 -43.24 -29.13
C GLY A 18 20.08 -43.11 -27.60
N VAL A 19 20.71 -44.08 -26.92
CA VAL A 19 20.96 -44.07 -25.48
C VAL A 19 22.27 -43.33 -25.21
N ALA A 20 22.22 -42.31 -24.34
CA ALA A 20 23.42 -41.66 -23.83
C ALA A 20 23.86 -42.35 -22.54
N CYS A 21 25.12 -42.75 -22.46
CA CYS A 21 25.72 -43.27 -21.22
C CYS A 21 26.59 -42.18 -20.60
N LEU A 22 26.19 -41.69 -19.41
CA LEU A 22 27.00 -40.77 -18.61
C LEU A 22 27.91 -41.59 -17.70
N VAL A 23 29.19 -41.64 -18.04
CA VAL A 23 30.22 -42.33 -17.25
C VAL A 23 30.91 -41.31 -16.34
N ILE A 24 30.90 -41.60 -15.03
CA ILE A 24 31.45 -40.77 -13.96
C ILE A 24 32.65 -41.48 -13.35
N GLU A 25 33.83 -40.86 -13.46
CA GLU A 25 35.12 -41.43 -13.04
C GLU A 25 35.86 -40.48 -12.05
N GLY A 26 36.71 -41.05 -11.18
CA GLY A 26 37.65 -40.31 -10.33
C GLY A 26 37.10 -39.84 -8.98
N GLU A 27 37.67 -38.75 -8.45
CA GLU A 27 37.44 -38.28 -7.08
C GLU A 27 36.55 -37.02 -7.04
N TRP A 28 35.33 -37.16 -6.52
CA TRP A 28 34.27 -36.13 -6.53
C TRP A 28 34.16 -35.36 -5.20
N LEU A 29 35.26 -34.72 -4.78
CA LEU A 29 35.36 -33.93 -3.55
C LEU A 29 35.30 -32.42 -3.79
N LYS A 30 35.14 -31.61 -2.72
CA LYS A 30 35.09 -30.13 -2.80
C LYS A 30 36.33 -29.46 -3.41
N HIS A 31 37.46 -30.15 -3.45
CA HIS A 31 38.75 -29.60 -3.93
C HIS A 31 39.12 -30.05 -5.35
N SER A 32 38.41 -31.01 -5.95
CA SER A 32 38.64 -31.43 -7.34
C SER A 32 37.97 -30.45 -8.32
N ARG A 33 38.63 -30.14 -9.44
CA ARG A 33 38.05 -29.33 -10.52
C ARG A 33 37.32 -30.25 -11.50
N ILE A 34 36.03 -30.03 -11.68
CA ILE A 34 35.23 -30.71 -12.70
C ILE A 34 35.38 -29.95 -14.02
N GLU A 35 36.44 -30.22 -14.78
CA GLU A 35 36.77 -29.48 -16.01
C GLU A 35 35.74 -29.66 -17.14
N ARG A 36 34.87 -30.67 -17.08
CA ARG A 36 33.95 -31.05 -18.18
C ARG A 36 32.46 -30.91 -17.91
N SER A 37 32.04 -30.40 -16.74
CA SER A 37 30.61 -30.30 -16.38
C SER A 37 29.78 -29.47 -17.35
N GLU A 38 30.29 -28.32 -17.81
CA GLU A 38 29.55 -27.46 -18.75
C GLU A 38 29.40 -28.10 -20.13
N ARG A 39 30.46 -28.74 -20.66
CA ARG A 39 30.44 -29.38 -22.00
C ARG A 39 29.42 -30.52 -22.09
N ILE A 40 29.29 -31.30 -21.03
CA ILE A 40 28.32 -32.40 -20.92
C ILE A 40 26.89 -31.86 -21.01
N LEU A 41 26.61 -30.77 -20.29
CA LEU A 41 25.30 -30.11 -20.31
C LEU A 41 24.98 -29.45 -21.64
N THR A 42 25.98 -28.98 -22.40
CA THR A 42 25.80 -28.50 -23.78
C THR A 42 25.55 -29.66 -24.74
N GLN A 43 26.31 -30.75 -24.64
CA GLN A 43 26.15 -31.93 -25.50
C GLN A 43 24.78 -32.62 -25.31
N LEU A 44 24.32 -32.72 -24.06
CA LEU A 44 22.95 -33.16 -23.73
C LEU A 44 21.86 -32.20 -24.22
N ARG A 45 22.19 -30.92 -24.42
CA ARG A 45 21.27 -29.92 -24.99
C ARG A 45 21.16 -30.04 -26.50
N ASP A 46 22.28 -30.21 -27.18
CA ASP A 46 22.37 -30.12 -28.63
C ASP A 46 22.07 -31.44 -29.35
N THR A 47 22.17 -32.58 -28.65
CA THR A 47 21.98 -33.91 -29.25
C THR A 47 20.64 -34.53 -28.80
N PRO A 48 19.85 -35.15 -29.69
CA PRO A 48 18.65 -35.89 -29.30
C PRO A 48 19.02 -37.22 -28.64
N CYS A 49 18.45 -37.48 -27.47
CA CYS A 49 18.67 -38.70 -26.69
C CYS A 49 17.31 -39.28 -26.27
N SER A 50 17.14 -40.60 -26.40
CA SER A 50 15.92 -41.32 -26.03
C SER A 50 15.93 -41.80 -24.58
N ARG A 51 17.13 -42.05 -24.00
CA ARG A 51 17.31 -42.50 -22.62
C ARG A 51 18.71 -42.18 -22.13
N LEU A 52 18.84 -41.68 -20.90
CA LEU A 52 20.13 -41.47 -20.25
C LEU A 52 20.38 -42.59 -19.24
N VAL A 53 21.52 -43.26 -19.32
CA VAL A 53 21.98 -44.23 -18.33
C VAL A 53 23.18 -43.63 -17.60
N VAL A 54 23.16 -43.62 -16.28
CA VAL A 54 24.28 -43.10 -15.48
C VAL A 54 25.08 -44.26 -14.88
N GLN A 55 26.37 -44.30 -15.20
CA GLN A 55 27.33 -45.30 -14.75
C GLN A 55 28.44 -44.65 -13.93
N THR A 56 28.68 -45.17 -12.73
CA THR A 56 29.87 -44.80 -11.95
C THR A 56 30.90 -45.93 -12.05
N GLU A 57 31.78 -45.86 -13.06
CA GLU A 57 32.93 -46.74 -13.18
C GLU A 57 34.16 -46.02 -12.63
N GLY A 58 34.95 -46.64 -11.74
CA GLY A 58 36.18 -46.00 -11.24
C GLY A 58 35.99 -44.81 -10.28
N LEU A 59 34.85 -44.70 -9.60
CA LEU A 59 34.63 -43.71 -8.54
C LEU A 59 35.42 -44.10 -7.27
N THR A 60 36.31 -43.24 -6.80
CA THR A 60 37.12 -43.50 -5.59
C THR A 60 36.49 -42.93 -4.34
N ASP A 61 36.15 -41.64 -4.34
CA ASP A 61 35.56 -40.92 -3.20
C ASP A 61 34.58 -39.83 -3.67
N TRP A 62 33.55 -39.52 -2.89
CA TRP A 62 32.48 -38.57 -3.27
C TRP A 62 31.86 -37.83 -2.08
N ASP A 63 31.46 -36.57 -2.30
CA ASP A 63 30.70 -35.72 -1.34
C ASP A 63 29.41 -35.17 -2.03
N SER A 64 28.75 -34.20 -1.41
CA SER A 64 27.57 -33.44 -1.89
C SER A 64 27.63 -32.89 -3.32
N ARG A 65 28.80 -32.86 -3.97
CA ARG A 65 28.97 -32.44 -5.37
C ARG A 65 28.39 -33.42 -6.37
N LEU A 66 28.58 -34.73 -6.17
CA LEU A 66 28.09 -35.75 -7.10
C LEU A 66 26.55 -35.77 -7.17
N PRO A 67 25.81 -35.81 -6.04
CA PRO A 67 24.35 -35.72 -6.07
C PRO A 67 23.84 -34.40 -6.66
N SER A 68 24.51 -33.27 -6.39
CA SER A 68 24.12 -31.95 -6.93
C SER A 68 24.27 -31.87 -8.45
N PHE A 69 25.35 -32.45 -8.98
CA PHE A 69 25.59 -32.55 -10.42
C PHE A 69 24.55 -33.46 -11.09
N LEU A 70 24.31 -34.64 -10.51
CA LEU A 70 23.28 -35.56 -10.99
C LEU A 70 21.89 -34.93 -10.99
N LEU A 71 21.52 -34.20 -9.93
CA LEU A 71 20.24 -33.48 -9.85
C LEU A 71 20.11 -32.41 -10.95
N HIS A 72 21.22 -31.75 -11.30
CA HIS A 72 21.23 -30.80 -12.41
C HIS A 72 21.02 -31.50 -13.77
N VAL A 73 21.69 -32.63 -14.01
CA VAL A 73 21.50 -33.46 -15.20
C VAL A 73 20.06 -33.98 -15.28
N ILE A 74 19.48 -34.44 -14.17
CA ILE A 74 18.09 -34.91 -14.07
C ILE A 74 17.12 -33.80 -14.43
N ARG A 75 17.32 -32.59 -13.90
CA ARG A 75 16.47 -31.44 -14.23
C ARG A 75 16.53 -31.07 -15.70
N GLU A 76 17.70 -31.11 -16.33
CA GLU A 76 17.81 -30.85 -17.78
C GLU A 76 17.16 -31.96 -18.62
N CYS A 77 17.29 -33.22 -18.23
CA CYS A 77 16.60 -34.33 -18.90
C CYS A 77 15.08 -34.27 -18.72
N GLY A 78 14.61 -33.91 -17.52
CA GLY A 78 13.19 -33.72 -17.20
C GLY A 78 12.52 -32.60 -18.00
N LYS A 79 13.26 -31.56 -18.42
CA LYS A 79 12.74 -30.53 -19.34
C LYS A 79 12.40 -31.09 -20.73
N ARG A 80 13.01 -32.20 -21.12
CA ARG A 80 12.88 -32.84 -22.44
C ARG A 80 12.16 -34.19 -22.36
N ASP A 81 11.61 -34.55 -21.20
CA ASP A 81 10.92 -35.82 -20.93
C ASP A 81 11.78 -37.06 -21.24
N ILE A 82 13.10 -36.95 -21.04
CA ILE A 82 14.06 -38.04 -21.27
C ILE A 82 14.10 -38.93 -20.01
N PRO A 83 13.78 -40.24 -20.11
CA PRO A 83 13.89 -41.15 -18.98
C PRO A 83 15.36 -41.37 -18.61
N CYS A 84 15.66 -41.25 -17.32
CA CYS A 84 17.02 -41.45 -16.80
C CYS A 84 17.07 -42.67 -15.88
N ASP A 85 18.07 -43.52 -16.07
CA ASP A 85 18.33 -44.71 -15.26
C ASP A 85 19.55 -44.52 -14.35
N PHE A 86 19.39 -44.86 -13.07
CA PHE A 86 20.34 -44.60 -11.98
C PHE A 86 20.73 -45.88 -11.23
N GLN A 87 20.52 -47.06 -11.81
CA GLN A 87 20.80 -48.34 -11.15
C GLN A 87 22.28 -48.57 -10.78
N GLN A 88 23.22 -47.86 -11.42
CA GLN A 88 24.67 -48.08 -11.29
C GLN A 88 25.38 -46.94 -10.52
N ILE A 89 24.74 -46.39 -9.49
CA ILE A 89 25.24 -45.28 -8.64
C ILE A 89 25.44 -45.79 -7.19
N PRO A 90 26.41 -45.24 -6.41
CA PRO A 90 26.57 -45.61 -5.01
C PRO A 90 25.28 -45.44 -4.19
N ALA A 91 24.98 -46.40 -3.31
CA ALA A 91 23.75 -46.45 -2.53
C ALA A 91 23.45 -45.12 -1.78
N GLY A 92 24.46 -44.49 -1.18
CA GLY A 92 24.28 -43.22 -0.47
C GLY A 92 23.91 -42.03 -1.37
N ALA A 93 24.33 -42.03 -2.65
CA ALA A 93 23.93 -41.01 -3.60
C ALA A 93 22.53 -41.29 -4.19
N HIS A 94 22.19 -42.57 -4.35
CA HIS A 94 20.85 -43.01 -4.74
C HIS A 94 19.78 -42.54 -3.74
N ASP A 95 20.02 -42.73 -2.43
CA ASP A 95 19.08 -42.33 -1.38
C ASP A 95 18.86 -40.81 -1.34
N LEU A 96 19.91 -40.02 -1.50
CA LEU A 96 19.80 -38.55 -1.55
C LEU A 96 19.04 -38.06 -2.78
N LEU A 97 19.24 -38.68 -3.94
CA LEU A 97 18.49 -38.38 -5.14
C LEU A 97 17.03 -38.80 -5.00
N GLN A 98 16.76 -39.95 -4.40
CA GLN A 98 15.41 -40.40 -4.13
C GLN A 98 14.69 -39.43 -3.19
N LEU A 99 15.33 -38.97 -2.12
CA LEU A 99 14.76 -37.95 -1.21
C LEU A 99 14.53 -36.61 -1.91
N ALA A 100 15.46 -36.17 -2.75
CA ALA A 100 15.35 -34.90 -3.47
C ALA A 100 14.26 -34.93 -4.56
N LEU A 101 14.02 -36.10 -5.18
CA LEU A 101 13.01 -36.30 -6.23
C LEU A 101 11.64 -36.75 -5.67
N ALA A 102 11.61 -37.35 -4.48
CA ALA A 102 10.37 -37.80 -3.83
C ALA A 102 9.49 -36.64 -3.34
N VAL A 103 10.07 -35.43 -3.20
CA VAL A 103 9.28 -34.21 -3.01
C VAL A 103 8.87 -33.72 -4.39
N PRO A 104 7.63 -33.97 -4.86
CA PRO A 104 7.18 -33.40 -6.12
C PRO A 104 7.32 -31.88 -6.02
N GLU A 105 7.96 -31.26 -7.03
CA GLU A 105 7.97 -29.81 -7.15
C GLU A 105 6.52 -29.32 -6.96
N ARG A 106 6.29 -28.48 -5.94
CA ARG A 106 4.95 -27.93 -5.66
C ARG A 106 4.40 -27.33 -6.96
N ALA A 107 3.45 -28.04 -7.58
CA ALA A 107 2.82 -27.67 -8.84
C ALA A 107 2.14 -26.28 -8.81
N GLY A 108 2.00 -25.66 -7.62
CA GLY A 108 1.53 -24.30 -7.45
C GLY A 108 2.54 -23.19 -7.77
N ALA A 109 3.85 -23.46 -7.83
CA ALA A 109 4.86 -22.42 -8.05
C ALA A 109 5.07 -22.08 -9.55
N ARG A 110 4.56 -22.92 -10.46
CA ARG A 110 4.64 -22.69 -11.90
C ARG A 110 3.27 -22.78 -12.56
N ARG A 111 2.35 -21.88 -12.17
CA ARG A 111 1.27 -21.48 -13.08
C ARG A 111 1.88 -20.68 -14.25
N SER A 112 2.52 -21.39 -15.17
CA SER A 112 2.81 -20.89 -16.52
C SER A 112 1.55 -21.02 -17.39
N GLY A 113 0.44 -20.46 -16.91
CA GLY A 113 -0.62 -20.03 -17.81
C GLY A 113 -0.16 -18.71 -18.39
N LYS A 114 0.06 -18.66 -19.71
CA LYS A 114 0.24 -17.41 -20.46
C LYS A 114 -1.03 -16.57 -20.34
N SER A 115 -1.27 -15.97 -19.18
CA SER A 115 -2.24 -14.89 -19.03
C SER A 115 -1.51 -13.61 -19.41
N PRO A 116 -2.10 -12.72 -20.22
CA PRO A 116 -1.40 -11.52 -20.69
C PRO A 116 -0.90 -10.73 -19.48
N ALA A 117 0.38 -10.33 -19.49
CA ALA A 117 1.05 -9.64 -18.38
C ALA A 117 0.26 -8.42 -17.83
N PHE A 118 -0.59 -7.82 -18.66
CA PHE A 118 -1.52 -6.76 -18.31
C PHE A 118 -2.55 -7.17 -17.22
N PHE A 119 -3.11 -8.38 -17.28
CA PHE A 119 -4.12 -8.85 -16.33
C PHE A 119 -3.54 -9.19 -14.95
N HIS A 120 -2.25 -9.50 -14.86
CA HIS A 120 -1.60 -9.78 -13.57
C HIS A 120 -1.31 -8.51 -12.77
N GLY A 121 -1.03 -7.39 -13.45
CA GLY A 121 -0.92 -6.07 -12.80
C GLY A 121 -2.28 -5.56 -12.35
N PHE A 122 -3.28 -5.63 -13.23
CA PHE A 122 -4.64 -5.19 -12.94
C PHE A 122 -5.28 -6.00 -11.80
N SER A 123 -5.18 -7.33 -11.84
CA SER A 123 -5.72 -8.17 -10.75
C SER A 123 -5.02 -7.89 -9.42
N ARG A 124 -3.69 -7.76 -9.39
CA ARG A 124 -2.97 -7.44 -8.14
C ARG A 124 -3.37 -6.08 -7.57
N TYR A 125 -3.60 -5.08 -8.43
CA TYR A 125 -4.10 -3.77 -8.02
C TYR A 125 -5.53 -3.86 -7.46
N VAL A 126 -6.43 -4.56 -8.16
CA VAL A 126 -7.82 -4.76 -7.71
C VAL A 126 -7.88 -5.53 -6.40
N PHE A 127 -7.10 -6.61 -6.25
CA PHE A 127 -7.01 -7.36 -5.00
C PHE A 127 -6.44 -6.52 -3.85
N GLY A 128 -5.45 -5.66 -4.12
CA GLY A 128 -4.92 -4.70 -3.14
C GLY A 128 -6.01 -3.73 -2.67
N LEU A 129 -6.75 -3.13 -3.60
CA LEU A 129 -7.82 -2.17 -3.31
C LEU A 129 -8.95 -2.79 -2.47
N VAL A 130 -9.33 -4.04 -2.76
CA VAL A 130 -10.33 -4.76 -1.96
C VAL A 130 -9.81 -5.03 -0.54
N ASN A 131 -8.55 -5.40 -0.39
CA ASN A 131 -7.96 -5.64 0.92
C ASN A 131 -7.85 -4.34 1.73
N ASP A 132 -7.39 -3.25 1.12
CA ASP A 132 -7.31 -1.94 1.75
C ASP A 132 -8.70 -1.41 2.13
N GLY A 133 -9.69 -1.62 1.26
CA GLY A 133 -11.09 -1.33 1.56
C GLY A 133 -11.59 -2.09 2.78
N ARG A 134 -11.24 -3.37 2.93
CA ARG A 134 -11.57 -4.15 4.14
C ARG A 134 -10.93 -3.55 5.39
N HIS A 135 -9.67 -3.13 5.34
CA HIS A 135 -9.01 -2.46 6.47
C HIS A 135 -9.71 -1.17 6.87
N LEU A 136 -10.18 -0.38 5.89
CA LEU A 136 -10.93 0.85 6.14
C LEU A 136 -12.27 0.55 6.82
N VAL A 137 -12.99 -0.49 6.39
CA VAL A 137 -14.23 -0.92 7.05
C VAL A 137 -13.99 -1.37 8.48
N VAL A 138 -12.92 -2.13 8.74
CA VAL A 138 -12.53 -2.52 10.11
C VAL A 138 -12.19 -1.30 10.96
N PHE A 139 -11.43 -0.35 10.43
CA PHE A 139 -11.07 0.88 11.12
C PHE A 139 -12.30 1.72 11.49
N ILE A 140 -13.24 1.91 10.55
CA ILE A 140 -14.50 2.60 10.83
C ILE A 140 -15.30 1.83 11.88
N GLY A 141 -15.37 0.51 11.79
CA GLY A 141 -16.04 -0.33 12.79
C GLY A 141 -15.46 -0.16 14.19
N GLU A 142 -14.14 -0.20 14.32
CA GLU A 142 -13.44 0.05 15.58
C GLU A 142 -13.66 1.47 16.11
N LEU A 143 -13.70 2.48 15.23
CA LEU A 143 -13.99 3.86 15.61
C LEU A 143 -15.43 4.02 16.13
N VAL A 144 -16.41 3.40 15.48
CA VAL A 144 -17.81 3.39 15.92
C VAL A 144 -17.95 2.69 17.27
N LEU A 145 -17.27 1.55 17.46
CA LEU A 145 -17.25 0.87 18.75
C LEU A 145 -16.62 1.73 19.85
N ALA A 146 -15.51 2.41 19.57
CA ALA A 146 -14.87 3.35 20.51
C ALA A 146 -15.79 4.54 20.84
N LEU A 147 -16.56 5.03 19.87
CA LEU A 147 -17.56 6.07 20.11
C LEU A 147 -18.74 5.55 20.95
N ALA A 148 -19.17 4.31 20.73
CA ALA A 148 -20.21 3.68 21.52
C ALA A 148 -19.76 3.44 22.98
N THR A 149 -18.51 3.00 23.21
CA THR A 149 -17.96 2.84 24.56
C THR A 149 -17.82 4.17 25.29
N LEU A 150 -17.56 5.26 24.56
CA LEU A 150 -17.61 6.62 25.08
C LEU A 150 -19.01 7.01 25.54
N LEU A 151 -20.02 6.81 24.70
CA LEU A 151 -21.42 7.11 25.05
C LEU A 151 -21.90 6.28 26.24
N CYS A 152 -21.36 5.07 26.41
CA CYS A 152 -21.62 4.21 27.57
C CYS A 152 -20.81 4.59 28.82
N GLY A 153 -19.99 5.65 28.79
CA GLY A 153 -19.20 6.13 29.92
C GLY A 153 -18.00 5.24 30.31
N ARG A 154 -17.61 4.29 29.45
CA ARG A 154 -16.53 3.31 29.73
C ARG A 154 -15.24 3.62 28.98
N ALA A 155 -15.23 4.62 28.11
CA ALA A 155 -14.05 4.98 27.31
C ALA A 155 -12.88 5.38 28.20
N ARG A 156 -11.70 4.84 27.87
CA ARG A 156 -10.44 5.15 28.55
C ARG A 156 -9.62 6.12 27.73
N PHE A 157 -9.88 7.41 27.87
CA PHE A 157 -9.05 8.47 27.30
C PHE A 157 -8.82 9.59 28.32
N ARG A 158 -7.75 10.36 28.12
CA ARG A 158 -7.39 11.46 29.02
C ARG A 158 -8.06 12.74 28.53
N GLY A 159 -8.95 13.32 29.33
CA GLY A 159 -9.68 14.55 28.96
C GLY A 159 -8.78 15.75 28.65
N VAL A 160 -7.57 15.79 29.23
CA VAL A 160 -6.55 16.80 28.91
C VAL A 160 -6.11 16.69 27.44
N ASP A 161 -5.96 15.47 26.92
CA ASP A 161 -5.54 15.26 25.54
C ASP A 161 -6.65 15.72 24.57
N LEU A 162 -7.93 15.49 24.91
CA LEU A 162 -9.07 16.03 24.17
C LEU A 162 -9.03 17.56 24.09
N ALA A 163 -8.75 18.25 25.20
CA ALA A 163 -8.66 19.70 25.23
C ALA A 163 -7.52 20.23 24.33
N ILE A 164 -6.39 19.53 24.29
CA ILE A 164 -5.27 19.86 23.40
C ILE A 164 -5.68 19.71 21.93
N PHE A 165 -6.34 18.60 21.57
CA PHE A 165 -6.81 18.40 20.19
C PHE A 165 -7.89 19.41 19.79
N ILE A 166 -8.78 19.80 20.70
CA ILE A 166 -9.76 20.88 20.53
C ILE A 166 -9.05 22.21 20.23
N GLN A 167 -7.98 22.53 20.96
CA GLN A 167 -7.20 23.75 20.73
C GLN A 167 -6.46 23.74 19.38
N ASP A 168 -5.91 22.59 18.99
CA ASP A 168 -5.18 22.44 17.73
C ASP A 168 -6.13 22.48 16.51
N ALA A 169 -7.26 21.78 16.60
CA ALA A 169 -8.27 21.74 15.55
C ALA A 169 -9.05 23.06 15.41
N GLY A 170 -9.34 23.74 16.51
CA GLY A 170 -10.13 24.98 16.52
C GLY A 170 -9.27 26.24 16.34
N PRO A 171 -8.77 26.85 17.44
CA PRO A 171 -7.91 28.03 17.43
C PRO A 171 -6.72 27.96 16.48
N GLY A 172 -6.11 26.78 16.36
CA GLY A 172 -5.05 26.57 15.39
C GLY A 172 -5.51 26.94 13.97
N GLY A 173 -6.69 26.47 13.55
CA GLY A 173 -7.29 26.63 12.23
C GLY A 173 -7.71 28.05 11.86
N PHE A 174 -7.99 28.92 12.84
CA PHE A 174 -8.70 30.18 12.60
C PHE A 174 -8.06 31.07 11.55
N VAL A 175 -6.76 31.37 11.63
CA VAL A 175 -6.11 32.31 10.70
C VAL A 175 -6.28 31.90 9.24
N ILE A 176 -6.11 30.61 8.94
CA ILE A 176 -6.24 30.08 7.58
C ILE A 176 -7.71 30.15 7.14
N VAL A 177 -8.64 29.73 8.00
CA VAL A 177 -10.08 29.79 7.72
C VAL A 177 -10.55 31.22 7.48
N SER A 178 -10.11 32.20 8.29
CA SER A 178 -10.50 33.61 8.14
C SER A 178 -10.07 34.16 6.79
N ILE A 179 -8.80 33.97 6.42
CA ILE A 179 -8.23 34.55 5.20
C ILE A 179 -8.93 33.95 3.97
N ILE A 180 -9.04 32.62 3.91
CA ILE A 180 -9.60 31.96 2.73
C ILE A 180 -11.10 32.26 2.64
N SER A 181 -11.86 32.17 3.73
CA SER A 181 -13.31 32.42 3.71
C SER A 181 -13.63 33.88 3.35
N LEU A 182 -12.87 34.83 3.88
CA LEU A 182 -13.02 36.24 3.51
C LEU A 182 -12.71 36.48 2.03
N LEU A 183 -11.65 35.88 1.50
CA LEU A 183 -11.29 35.98 0.10
C LEU A 183 -12.35 35.36 -0.82
N VAL A 184 -12.90 34.19 -0.46
CA VAL A 184 -13.96 33.56 -1.24
C VAL A 184 -15.24 34.38 -1.20
N GLY A 185 -15.62 34.92 -0.04
CA GLY A 185 -16.75 35.84 0.08
C GLY A 185 -16.59 37.09 -0.79
N LEU A 186 -15.37 37.65 -0.84
CA LEU A 186 -15.01 38.76 -1.72
C LEU A 186 -15.16 38.39 -3.21
N ILE A 187 -14.67 37.21 -3.61
CA ILE A 187 -14.80 36.71 -4.99
C ILE A 187 -16.27 36.49 -5.36
N LEU A 188 -17.05 35.84 -4.49
CA LEU A 188 -18.47 35.59 -4.73
C LEU A 188 -19.25 36.90 -4.90
N ALA A 189 -19.00 37.88 -4.04
CA ALA A 189 -19.64 39.18 -4.14
C ALA A 189 -19.26 39.90 -5.44
N PHE A 190 -17.97 39.90 -5.81
CA PHE A 190 -17.50 40.56 -7.01
C PHE A 190 -18.10 39.93 -8.28
N VAL A 191 -18.03 38.61 -8.40
CA VAL A 191 -18.57 37.88 -9.56
C VAL A 191 -20.09 38.01 -9.62
N GLY A 192 -20.77 37.84 -8.49
CA GLY A 192 -22.23 38.00 -8.40
C GLY A 192 -22.68 39.41 -8.73
N ALA A 193 -21.96 40.43 -8.28
CA ALA A 193 -22.29 41.82 -8.52
C ALA A 193 -22.18 42.22 -9.99
N LEU A 194 -21.14 41.76 -10.69
CA LEU A 194 -21.02 41.98 -12.14
C LEU A 194 -22.22 41.41 -12.89
N GLN A 195 -22.72 40.24 -12.46
CA GLN A 195 -23.85 39.59 -13.11
C GLN A 195 -25.19 40.27 -12.79
N LEU A 196 -25.43 40.62 -11.52
CA LEU A 196 -26.66 41.26 -11.07
C LEU A 196 -26.77 42.72 -11.50
N ALA A 197 -25.63 43.41 -11.69
CA ALA A 197 -25.61 44.77 -12.21
C ALA A 197 -26.23 44.87 -13.61
N MET A 198 -26.09 43.83 -14.46
CA MET A 198 -26.71 43.80 -15.78
C MET A 198 -28.25 43.78 -15.73
N PHE A 199 -28.83 43.30 -14.63
CA PHE A 199 -30.28 43.24 -14.41
C PHE A 199 -30.79 44.37 -13.52
N GLY A 200 -29.93 45.30 -13.10
CA GLY A 200 -30.28 46.35 -12.12
C GLY A 200 -30.60 45.80 -10.72
N ALA A 201 -30.22 44.56 -10.42
CA ALA A 201 -30.62 43.80 -9.24
C ALA A 201 -29.53 43.78 -8.15
N GLN A 202 -28.81 44.89 -7.97
CA GLN A 202 -27.59 44.95 -7.14
C GLN A 202 -27.84 44.62 -5.66
N ILE A 203 -29.02 44.89 -5.12
CA ILE A 203 -29.31 44.58 -3.71
C ILE A 203 -29.27 43.07 -3.41
N TYR A 204 -29.54 42.22 -4.41
CA TYR A 204 -29.53 40.76 -4.29
C TYR A 204 -28.12 40.15 -4.26
N ILE A 205 -27.07 40.97 -4.34
CA ILE A 205 -25.69 40.51 -4.09
C ILE A 205 -25.59 39.93 -2.67
N ALA A 206 -26.28 40.54 -1.70
CA ALA A 206 -26.34 40.07 -0.33
C ALA A 206 -26.92 38.66 -0.22
N ASP A 207 -27.99 38.37 -0.97
CA ASP A 207 -28.65 37.06 -0.97
C ASP A 207 -27.72 35.99 -1.54
N LEU A 208 -27.06 36.30 -2.67
CA LEU A 208 -26.13 35.40 -3.32
C LEU A 208 -24.97 35.04 -2.40
N VAL A 209 -24.34 36.04 -1.78
CA VAL A 209 -23.20 35.81 -0.89
C VAL A 209 -23.64 35.05 0.36
N ALA A 210 -24.74 35.46 1.00
CA ALA A 210 -25.19 34.83 2.23
C ALA A 210 -25.61 33.36 2.00
N LEU A 211 -26.52 33.11 1.05
CA LEU A 211 -26.99 31.76 0.77
C LEU A 211 -25.86 30.88 0.21
N GLY A 212 -25.06 31.42 -0.72
CA GLY A 212 -23.94 30.67 -1.31
C GLY A 212 -22.85 30.33 -0.31
N THR A 213 -22.59 31.21 0.65
CA THR A 213 -21.60 30.95 1.70
C THR A 213 -22.15 29.98 2.74
N VAL A 214 -23.37 30.18 3.23
CA VAL A 214 -23.94 29.38 4.32
C VAL A 214 -24.22 27.93 3.87
N ARG A 215 -24.85 27.75 2.70
CA ARG A 215 -25.28 26.41 2.25
C ARG A 215 -24.16 25.57 1.63
N GLU A 216 -23.21 26.21 0.95
CA GLU A 216 -22.24 25.49 0.12
C GLU A 216 -20.80 25.77 0.55
N MET A 217 -20.37 27.02 0.46
CA MET A 217 -18.94 27.34 0.50
C MET A 217 -18.35 27.24 1.91
N GLY A 218 -19.08 27.64 2.95
CA GLY A 218 -18.64 27.54 4.34
C GLY A 218 -18.29 26.10 4.75
N PRO A 219 -19.23 25.15 4.62
CA PRO A 219 -18.97 23.74 4.91
C PRO A 219 -17.87 23.14 4.02
N LEU A 220 -17.87 23.46 2.72
CA LEU A 220 -16.89 22.93 1.77
C LEU A 220 -15.47 23.39 2.11
N MET A 221 -15.30 24.69 2.38
CA MET A 221 -13.98 25.26 2.66
C MET A 221 -13.43 24.77 3.98
N THR A 222 -14.25 24.71 5.02
CA THR A 222 -13.83 24.18 6.32
C THR A 222 -13.46 22.70 6.23
N ALA A 223 -14.21 21.88 5.49
CA ALA A 223 -13.87 20.48 5.26
C ALA A 223 -12.52 20.32 4.54
N ILE A 224 -12.28 21.08 3.46
CA ILE A 224 -11.02 21.01 2.72
C ILE A 224 -9.84 21.46 3.60
N ILE A 225 -9.98 22.59 4.30
CA ILE A 225 -8.91 23.14 5.15
C ILE A 225 -8.60 22.19 6.31
N MET A 226 -9.63 21.66 6.98
CA MET A 226 -9.45 20.76 8.12
C MET A 226 -8.88 19.41 7.70
N SER A 227 -9.31 18.87 6.55
CA SER A 227 -8.71 17.66 5.98
C SER A 227 -7.24 17.87 5.62
N GLY A 228 -6.88 19.05 5.12
CA GLY A 228 -5.50 19.39 4.76
C GLY A 228 -4.62 19.60 5.99
N ARG A 229 -4.89 20.65 6.77
CA ARG A 229 -4.02 21.10 7.86
C ARG A 229 -4.04 20.17 9.06
N THR A 230 -5.23 19.94 9.62
CA THR A 230 -5.38 19.14 10.84
C THR A 230 -5.26 17.65 10.54
N GLY A 231 -5.85 17.21 9.42
CA GLY A 231 -5.74 15.83 8.95
C GLY A 231 -4.29 15.41 8.66
N ALA A 232 -3.51 16.23 7.94
CA ALA A 232 -2.10 15.92 7.68
C ALA A 232 -1.25 15.97 8.96
N ALA A 233 -1.51 16.92 9.87
CA ALA A 233 -0.80 16.98 11.14
C ALA A 233 -1.04 15.73 12.00
N TYR A 234 -2.29 15.27 12.10
CA TYR A 234 -2.63 14.04 12.83
C TYR A 234 -2.08 12.79 12.15
N ALA A 235 -2.12 12.72 10.82
CA ALA A 235 -1.53 11.62 10.07
C ALA A 235 0.00 11.56 10.27
N ALA A 236 0.68 12.71 10.26
CA ALA A 236 2.11 12.80 10.53
C ALA A 236 2.45 12.36 11.96
N GLN A 237 1.70 12.84 12.96
CA GLN A 237 1.89 12.43 14.36
C GLN A 237 1.68 10.92 14.55
N LEU A 238 0.59 10.36 14.04
CA LEU A 238 0.34 8.91 14.14
C LEU A 238 1.40 8.11 13.36
N GLY A 239 1.86 8.62 12.21
CA GLY A 239 2.96 8.06 11.45
C GLY A 239 4.26 8.02 12.24
N THR A 240 4.65 9.11 12.89
CA THR A 240 5.85 9.15 13.74
C THR A 240 5.73 8.22 14.94
N MET A 241 4.56 8.14 15.57
CA MET A 241 4.30 7.23 16.69
C MET A 241 4.36 5.75 16.25
N THR A 242 3.96 5.46 15.01
CA THR A 242 4.08 4.12 14.42
C THR A 242 5.53 3.75 14.18
N VAL A 243 6.31 4.65 13.57
CA VAL A 243 7.74 4.44 13.29
C VAL A 243 8.55 4.28 14.59
N ASN A 244 8.21 5.05 15.62
CA ASN A 244 8.82 4.96 16.95
C ASN A 244 8.31 3.78 17.79
N SER A 245 7.40 2.95 17.27
CA SER A 245 6.78 1.82 17.99
C SER A 245 6.02 2.21 19.28
N GLU A 246 5.60 3.47 19.40
CA GLU A 246 4.83 3.97 20.55
C GLU A 246 3.43 3.36 20.58
N ILE A 247 2.83 3.13 19.41
CA ILE A 247 1.52 2.48 19.29
C ILE A 247 1.58 1.01 19.78
N ASP A 248 2.65 0.30 19.47
CA ASP A 248 2.82 -1.08 19.92
C ASP A 248 3.14 -1.16 21.41
N ALA A 249 3.86 -0.18 21.96
CA ALA A 249 4.04 -0.05 23.42
C ALA A 249 2.70 0.13 24.16
N LEU A 250 1.76 0.93 23.60
CA LEU A 250 0.43 1.05 24.19
C LEU A 250 -0.34 -0.28 24.18
N ARG A 251 -0.23 -1.04 23.08
CA ARG A 251 -0.84 -2.38 22.98
C ARG A 251 -0.29 -3.36 24.00
N THR A 252 1.03 -3.37 24.25
CA THR A 252 1.64 -4.26 25.25
C THR A 252 1.27 -3.88 26.69
N MET A 253 1.00 -2.59 26.94
CA MET A 253 0.45 -2.10 28.21
C MET A 253 -1.05 -2.39 28.39
N GLY A 254 -1.71 -3.04 27.41
CA GLY A 254 -3.14 -3.36 27.47
C GLY A 254 -4.05 -2.15 27.27
N ILE A 255 -3.52 -1.06 26.70
CA ILE A 255 -4.29 0.15 26.37
C ILE A 255 -4.68 0.10 24.90
N SER A 256 -5.97 0.23 24.60
CA SER A 256 -6.49 0.28 23.23
C SER A 256 -6.00 1.56 22.53
N PRO A 257 -5.22 1.47 21.44
CA PRO A 257 -4.77 2.66 20.70
C PRO A 257 -5.94 3.42 20.06
N MET A 258 -7.00 2.71 19.66
CA MET A 258 -8.18 3.35 19.05
C MET A 258 -8.86 4.30 20.03
N GLU A 259 -9.08 3.86 21.28
CA GLU A 259 -9.69 4.69 22.32
C GLU A 259 -8.76 5.80 22.81
N PHE A 260 -7.45 5.53 22.92
CA PHE A 260 -6.53 6.49 23.52
C PHE A 260 -6.04 7.56 22.53
N LEU A 261 -5.85 7.21 21.25
CA LEU A 261 -5.27 8.11 20.25
C LEU A 261 -6.32 8.64 19.27
N VAL A 262 -7.14 7.77 18.68
CA VAL A 262 -8.00 8.14 17.55
C VAL A 262 -9.29 8.78 18.04
N LEU A 263 -9.91 8.24 19.09
CA LEU A 263 -11.16 8.74 19.66
C LEU A 263 -11.09 10.23 20.07
N PRO A 264 -10.12 10.71 20.89
CA PRO A 264 -10.10 12.12 21.28
C PRO A 264 -9.86 13.07 20.09
N ARG A 265 -9.07 12.67 19.09
CA ARG A 265 -8.86 13.45 17.86
C ARG A 265 -10.13 13.55 17.02
N THR A 266 -10.83 12.44 16.84
CA THR A 266 -12.08 12.41 16.08
C THR A 266 -13.19 13.20 16.76
N LEU A 267 -13.31 13.10 18.10
CA LEU A 267 -14.23 13.94 18.88
C LEU A 267 -13.92 15.43 18.74
N ALA A 268 -12.64 15.81 18.86
CA ALA A 268 -12.22 17.19 18.68
C ALA A 268 -12.62 17.73 17.30
N LEU A 269 -12.43 16.93 16.24
CA LEU A 269 -12.83 17.30 14.88
C LEU A 269 -14.35 17.40 14.73
N VAL A 270 -15.11 16.41 15.20
CA VAL A 270 -16.58 16.42 15.13
C VAL A 270 -17.17 17.62 15.85
N LEU A 271 -16.59 18.00 17.00
CA LEU A 271 -17.04 19.15 17.75
C LEU A 271 -16.61 20.47 17.09
N MET A 272 -15.37 20.57 16.60
CA MET A 272 -14.84 21.83 16.06
C MET A 272 -15.30 22.15 14.64
N MET A 273 -15.53 21.16 13.80
CA MET A 273 -15.96 21.34 12.41
C MET A 273 -17.20 22.24 12.24
N PRO A 274 -18.33 22.00 12.94
CA PRO A 274 -19.50 22.86 12.81
C PRO A 274 -19.24 24.29 13.35
N LEU A 275 -18.47 24.43 14.43
CA LEU A 275 -18.11 25.75 14.96
C LEU A 275 -17.23 26.54 13.97
N LEU A 276 -16.26 25.88 13.34
CA LEU A 276 -15.42 26.49 12.31
C LEU A 276 -16.23 26.83 11.06
N THR A 277 -17.22 26.01 10.70
CA THR A 277 -18.12 26.26 9.56
C THR A 277 -18.90 27.54 9.76
N LEU A 278 -19.53 27.70 10.92
CA LEU A 278 -20.24 28.92 11.27
C LEU A 278 -19.32 30.14 11.24
N TYR A 279 -18.10 30.01 11.76
CA TYR A 279 -17.09 31.06 11.69
C TYR A 279 -16.66 31.41 10.25
N ALA A 280 -16.47 30.41 9.39
CA ALA A 280 -16.18 30.59 7.98
C ALA A 280 -17.29 31.34 7.26
N CYS A 281 -18.56 31.00 7.54
CA CYS A 281 -19.72 31.69 6.99
C CYS A 281 -19.73 33.17 7.38
N LEU A 282 -19.47 33.48 8.66
CA LEU A 282 -19.36 34.86 9.13
C LEU A 282 -18.26 35.62 8.38
N MET A 283 -17.07 35.03 8.23
CA MET A 283 -15.96 35.68 7.53
C MET A 283 -16.22 35.86 6.03
N GLY A 284 -16.90 34.91 5.39
CA GLY A 284 -17.33 35.04 3.99
C GLY A 284 -18.37 36.15 3.78
N ILE A 285 -19.35 36.25 4.67
CA ILE A 285 -20.36 37.32 4.63
C ILE A 285 -19.70 38.69 4.81
N VAL A 286 -18.73 38.81 5.72
CA VAL A 286 -17.94 40.04 5.91
C VAL A 286 -17.16 40.38 4.63
N GLY A 287 -16.49 39.40 4.02
CA GLY A 287 -15.77 39.57 2.75
C GLY A 287 -16.66 40.11 1.63
N GLY A 288 -17.87 39.58 1.49
CA GLY A 288 -18.81 40.07 0.48
C GLY A 288 -19.42 41.44 0.80
N GLY A 289 -19.60 41.76 2.09
CA GLY A 289 -20.04 43.07 2.55
C GLY A 289 -19.03 44.18 2.23
N LEU A 290 -17.73 43.88 2.34
CA LEU A 290 -16.65 44.80 1.95
C LEU A 290 -16.74 45.16 0.46
N VAL A 291 -16.87 44.17 -0.43
CA VAL A 291 -16.99 44.43 -1.87
C VAL A 291 -18.26 45.20 -2.21
N SER A 292 -19.39 44.79 -1.63
CA SER A 292 -20.69 45.41 -1.88
C SER A 292 -20.69 46.90 -1.51
N ASN A 293 -19.99 47.24 -0.42
CA ASN A 293 -19.85 48.62 0.02
C ASN A 293 -18.86 49.42 -0.84
N LEU A 294 -17.65 48.89 -1.09
CA LEU A 294 -16.59 49.63 -1.77
C LEU A 294 -16.80 49.78 -3.28
N ALA A 295 -17.32 48.74 -3.95
CA ALA A 295 -17.40 48.70 -5.41
C ALA A 295 -18.80 49.02 -5.96
N PHE A 296 -19.87 48.77 -5.18
CA PHE A 296 -21.26 48.84 -5.65
C PHE A 296 -22.14 49.82 -4.85
N ASN A 297 -21.55 50.61 -3.94
CA ASN A 297 -22.23 51.65 -3.15
C ASN A 297 -23.44 51.14 -2.32
N ILE A 298 -23.46 49.85 -1.96
CA ILE A 298 -24.49 49.29 -1.08
C ILE A 298 -24.10 49.62 0.37
N THR A 299 -25.00 50.24 1.12
CA THR A 299 -24.70 50.57 2.52
C THR A 299 -24.68 49.28 3.34
N LEU A 300 -23.75 49.16 4.30
CA LEU A 300 -23.66 47.99 5.20
C LEU A 300 -25.00 47.66 5.89
N ILE A 301 -25.80 48.68 6.21
CA ILE A 301 -27.14 48.49 6.79
C ILE A 301 -28.12 47.84 5.82
N GLN A 302 -28.07 48.20 4.53
CA GLN A 302 -28.90 47.60 3.49
C GLN A 302 -28.49 46.15 3.26
N TYR A 303 -27.18 45.91 3.17
CA TYR A 303 -26.60 44.57 3.04
C TYR A 303 -27.03 43.66 4.20
N TYR A 304 -26.88 44.11 5.45
CA TYR A 304 -27.27 43.36 6.64
C TYR A 304 -28.78 43.06 6.69
N ASN A 305 -29.61 44.07 6.43
CA ASN A 305 -31.08 43.89 6.42
C ASN A 305 -31.53 42.90 5.33
N GLN A 306 -30.80 42.86 4.21
CA GLN A 306 -31.08 41.96 3.12
C GLN A 306 -30.67 40.51 3.46
N ILE A 307 -29.50 40.32 4.11
CA ILE A 307 -29.07 39.00 4.61
C ILE A 307 -30.11 38.39 5.56
N ILE A 308 -30.61 39.16 6.52
CA ILE A 308 -31.61 38.67 7.49
C ILE A 308 -32.89 38.21 6.79
N LYS A 309 -33.27 38.86 5.69
CA LYS A 309 -34.45 38.46 4.91
C LYS A 309 -34.20 37.21 4.06
N ALA A 310 -32.95 36.98 3.66
CA ALA A 310 -32.58 35.91 2.76
C ALA A 310 -32.27 34.58 3.47
N VAL A 311 -31.63 34.64 4.64
CA VAL A 311 -31.19 33.45 5.39
C VAL A 311 -32.26 33.03 6.40
N ASP A 312 -32.74 31.80 6.26
CA ASP A 312 -33.69 31.20 7.21
C ASP A 312 -33.00 30.14 8.11
N LEU A 313 -33.67 29.69 9.17
CA LEU A 313 -33.14 28.69 10.10
C LEU A 313 -32.89 27.32 9.43
N TYR A 314 -33.55 27.04 8.31
CA TYR A 314 -33.31 25.83 7.51
C TYR A 314 -31.94 25.85 6.81
N ASP A 315 -31.36 27.03 6.61
CA ASP A 315 -30.12 27.19 5.85
C ASP A 315 -28.86 26.96 6.67
N VAL A 316 -28.98 27.07 8.00
CA VAL A 316 -27.86 27.10 8.97
C VAL A 316 -27.61 25.73 9.58
#